data_AF-A0ABD5KZN0-F1
#
_entry.id   AF-A0ABD5KZN0-F1
#
_cell.length_a   1.000
_cell.length_b   1.000
_cell.length_c   1.000
_cell.angle_alpha   90.00
_cell.angle_beta   90.00
_cell.angle_gamma   90.00
#
_symmetry.space_group_name_H-M   'P 1'
#
loop_
_entity.id
_entity.type
_entity.pdbx_description
1 polymer ?
#
loop_
_entity_poly.entity_id
_entity_poly.type
_entity_poly.pdbx_seq_one_letter_code
_entity_poly.pdbx_strand_id
1 'polypeptide(L)' 'MTWYNGVIIYVLLMEIETTRERMIQFAFEEGFTSQNTVEASQFLDLLLNELYRIQLNIRLYLTA' A
#
# COMPACT_ATOMS: atom_id res chain seq x y z
N MET A 1 -4.94 19.89 10.79
CA MET A 1 -4.07 18.73 10.47
C MET A 1 -4.83 17.49 9.97
N THR A 2 -6.17 17.43 10.03
CA THR A 2 -6.95 16.24 9.65
C THR A 2 -7.09 16.03 8.14
N TRP A 3 -7.23 17.11 7.36
CA TRP A 3 -7.46 17.03 5.91
C TRP A 3 -6.21 16.58 5.13
N TYR A 4 -5.03 17.09 5.51
CA TYR A 4 -3.75 16.71 4.92
C TYR A 4 -3.47 15.20 5.10
N ASN A 5 -3.74 14.68 6.30
CA ASN A 5 -3.63 13.25 6.58
C ASN A 5 -4.63 12.42 5.75
N GLY A 6 -5.84 12.94 5.53
CA GLY A 6 -6.84 12.29 4.67
C GLY A 6 -6.39 12.18 3.22
N VAL A 7 -5.78 13.24 2.66
CA VAL A 7 -5.24 13.21 1.28
C VAL A 7 -4.09 12.22 1.15
N ILE A 8 -3.16 12.18 2.11
CA ILE A 8 -2.04 11.22 2.09
C ILE A 8 -2.56 9.78 2.13
N ILE A 9 -3.51 9.48 3.02
CA ILE A 9 -4.10 8.14 3.12
C ILE A 9 -4.80 7.77 1.81
N TYR A 10 -5.54 8.70 1.22
CA TYR A 10 -6.22 8.45 -0.05
C TYR A 10 -5.24 8.11 -1.17
N VAL A 11 -4.17 8.89 -1.35
CA VAL A 11 -3.14 8.61 -2.36
C VAL A 11 -2.48 7.25 -2.11
N LEU A 12 -2.16 6.93 -0.86
CA LEU A 12 -1.54 5.66 -0.50
C LEU A 12 -2.46 4.46 -0.80
N LEU A 13 -3.77 4.60 -0.52
CA LEU A 13 -4.76 3.57 -0.87
C LEU A 13 -4.88 3.37 -2.39
N MET A 14 -4.82 4.44 -3.19
CA MET A 14 -4.82 4.31 -4.65
C MET A 14 -3.58 3.58 -5.17
N GLU A 15 -2.40 3.86 -4.61
CA GLU A 15 -1.16 3.16 -4.98
C GLU A 15 -1.20 1.68 -4.55
N ILE A 16 -1.79 1.36 -3.40
CA ILE A 16 -2.01 -0.03 -2.95
C ILE A 16 -2.88 -0.79 -3.96
N GLU A 17 -4.03 -0.23 -4.36
CA GLU A 17 -4.91 -0.89 -5.33
C GLU A 17 -4.25 -1.02 -6.70
N THR A 18 -3.58 0.02 -7.17
CA THR A 18 -2.85 -0.02 -8.46
C THR A 18 -1.75 -1.08 -8.45
N THR A 19 -1.01 -1.21 -7.35
CA THR A 19 0.04 -2.22 -7.19
C THR A 19 -0.56 -3.63 -7.11
N ARG A 20 -1.68 -3.80 -6.39
CA ARG A 20 -2.39 -5.08 -6.30
C ARG A 20 -2.87 -5.55 -7.67
N GLU A 21 -3.44 -4.66 -8.47
CA GLU A 21 -3.89 -4.97 -9.83
C GLU A 21 -2.73 -5.40 -10.74
N ARG A 22 -1.61 -4.68 -10.70
CA ARG A 22 -0.39 -5.06 -11.43
C ARG A 22 0.17 -6.40 -10.99
N MET A 23 0.24 -6.65 -9.68
CA MET A 23 0.70 -7.94 -9.15
C MET A 23 -0.18 -9.09 -9.64
N ILE A 24 -1.50 -8.91 -9.65
CA ILE A 24 -2.45 -9.90 -10.17
C ILE A 24 -2.22 -10.12 -11.67
N GLN A 25 -2.03 -9.04 -12.43
CA GLN A 25 -1.73 -9.12 -13.85
C GLN A 25 -0.45 -9.92 -14.11
N PHE A 26 0.66 -9.60 -13.42
CA PHE A 26 1.91 -10.35 -13.53
C PHE A 26 1.74 -11.81 -13.12
N ALA A 27 0.97 -12.10 -12.06
CA ALA A 27 0.70 -13.47 -11.66
C ALA A 27 -0.03 -14.27 -12.74
N PHE A 28 -0.95 -13.64 -13.48
CA PHE A 28 -1.66 -14.26 -14.60
C PHE A 28 -0.78 -14.41 -15.85
N GLU A 29 0.01 -13.41 -16.20
CA GLU A 29 0.79 -13.36 -17.44
C GLU A 29 2.12 -14.13 -17.34
N GLU A 30 2.75 -14.09 -16.16
CA GLU A 30 4.11 -14.58 -15.94
C GLU A 30 4.21 -15.67 -14.86
N GLY A 31 3.18 -15.80 -14.02
CA GLY A 31 3.12 -16.75 -12.91
C GLY A 31 3.54 -16.15 -11.56
N PHE A 32 3.04 -16.75 -10.48
CA PHE A 32 3.25 -16.26 -9.11
C PHE A 32 4.71 -16.18 -8.64
N THR A 33 5.59 -16.96 -9.25
CA THR A 33 7.02 -16.97 -8.93
C THR A 33 7.84 -16.10 -9.88
N SER A 34 7.21 -15.36 -10.80
CA SER A 34 7.94 -14.44 -11.67
C SER A 34 8.57 -13.33 -10.84
N GLN A 35 9.71 -12.82 -11.31
CA GLN A 35 10.41 -11.73 -10.64
C GLN A 35 9.49 -10.51 -10.49
N ASN A 36 8.73 -10.16 -11.53
CA ASN A 36 7.82 -9.02 -11.49
C ASN A 36 6.69 -9.22 -10.48
N THR A 37 6.15 -10.44 -10.36
CA THR A 37 5.13 -10.75 -9.34
C THR A 37 5.69 -10.65 -7.93
N VAL A 38 6.92 -11.13 -7.71
CA VAL A 38 7.59 -11.06 -6.40
C VAL A 38 7.96 -9.62 -6.04
N GLU A 39 8.45 -8.82 -6.98
CA GLU A 39 8.76 -7.41 -6.75
C GLU A 39 7.49 -6.60 -6.47
N ALA A 40 6.40 -6.85 -7.21
CA ALA A 40 5.12 -6.20 -6.98
C ALA A 40 4.51 -6.57 -5.61
N SER A 41 4.67 -7.82 -5.14
CA SER A 41 4.20 -8.23 -3.81
C SER A 41 5.00 -7.58 -2.68
N GLN A 42 6.33 -7.51 -2.82
CA GLN A 42 7.19 -6.80 -1.87
C GLN A 42 6.87 -5.30 -1.82
N PHE A 43 6.63 -4.68 -2.97
CA PHE A 43 6.24 -3.28 -3.01
C PHE A 43 4.87 -3.05 -2.38
N LEU A 44 3.89 -3.92 -2.63
CA LEU A 44 2.59 -3.89 -1.98
C LEU A 44 2.71 -3.97 -0.45
N ASP A 45 3.56 -4.86 0.07
CA ASP A 45 3.83 -4.98 1.50
C ASP A 45 4.42 -3.70 2.11
N LEU A 46 5.32 -3.01 1.39
CA LEU A 46 5.86 -1.72 1.83
C LEU A 46 4.78 -0.65 1.95
N LEU A 47 3.87 -0.57 0.97
CA LEU A 47 2.76 0.39 0.99
C LEU A 47 1.77 0.09 2.12
N LEU A 48 1.45 -1.19 2.36
CA LEU A 48 0.58 -1.61 3.46
C LEU A 48 1.19 -1.27 4.83
N ASN A 49 2.49 -1.51 4.99
CA ASN A 49 3.22 -1.14 6.22
C ASN A 49 3.25 0.38 6.45
N GLU A 50 3.39 1.17 5.39
CA GLU A 50 3.32 2.63 5.48
C GLU A 50 1.94 3.10 5.94
N LEU A 51 0.88 2.52 5.37
CA LEU A 51 -0.50 2.85 5.73
C LEU A 51 -0.74 2.58 7.22
N TYR A 52 -0.31 1.41 7.70
CA TYR A 52 -0.40 1.05 9.10
C TYR A 52 0.34 2.05 10.00
N ARG A 53 1.56 2.45 9.63
CA ARG A 53 2.35 3.43 10.37
C ARG A 53 1.65 4.77 10.49
N ILE A 54 1.10 5.28 9.38
CA ILE A 54 0.36 6.56 9.36
C ILE A 54 -0.88 6.47 10.26
N GLN A 55 -1.66 5.39 10.15
CA GLN A 55 -2.85 5.19 10.98
C GLN A 55 -2.50 5.08 12.47
N LEU A 56 -1.42 4.36 12.82
CA LEU A 56 -0.95 4.24 14.19
C LEU A 56 -0.55 5.60 14.75
N ASN A 57 0.23 6.38 13.99
CA ASN A 57 0.63 7.73 14.39
C ASN A 57 -0.58 8.62 14.66
N ILE A 58 -1.56 8.65 13.74
CA ILE A 58 -2.80 9.43 13.92
C ILE A 58 -3.53 9.00 15.18
N ARG A 59 -3.65 7.69 15.42
CA ARG A 59 -4.30 7.16 16.62
C ARG A 59 -3.61 7.63 17.90
N LEU A 60 -2.28 7.54 17.97
CA LEU A 60 -1.50 7.98 19.12
C LEU A 60 -1.68 9.48 19.41
N TYR A 61 -1.77 10.33 18.38
CA TYR A 61 -2.04 11.76 18.54
C TYR A 61 -3.48 12.09 18.98
N LEU A 62 -4.45 11.20 18.76
CA LEU A 62 -5.86 11.40 19.13
C LEU A 62 -6.20 10.84 20.52
N THR A 63 -5.31 10.04 21.11
CA THR A 63 -5.49 9.43 22.44
C THR A 63 -4.57 10.01 23.53
N ALA A 64 -3.69 10.95 23.16
CA ALA A 64 -2.81 11.69 24.06
C ALA A 64 -3.38 13.09 24.33
#